data_AF-A0A523MQZ5-F1
#
_entry.id   AF-A0A523MQZ5-F1
#
_cell.length_a   1.000
_cell.length_b   1.000
_cell.length_c   1.000
_cell.angle_alpha   90.00
_cell.angle_beta   90.00
_cell.angle_gamma   90.00
#
_symmetry.space_group_name_H-M   'P 1'
#
loop_
_entity.id
_entity.type
_entity.pdbx_description
1 polymer ?
#
loop_
_entity_poly.entity_id
_entity_poly.type
_entity_poly.pdbx_seq_one_letter_code
_entity_poly.pdbx_strand_id
1 'polypeptide(L)'
;MISARPQKIQNFLLAEIPDHPRDIVSVTAETFNVTRTTVHRHLSKLIRSREIIKSGTTNGATYYLKSAVNKNLSFEIKPDLDENQIWMDCLAEPLSVLPDNVFGICEYSFGVIFNNVLEHSAGKTVRVLTAWKGDSLQIDVVDDGLGIFRKLQATFNLASEREGVLQLIKGRLTTDPQQHTGEGIFFASRLVDRFFIWSYDLSYYQDNIEHDWFIETRDTGLPGTGVSLLINRDCTRTLAEVFARYTTEDAEGIPRFDRTHIMVELSRFGEERYVSRSQAKRLLLGLDKFKHVIMDFKNVRTVGQGFVDEVFRVFRNRHPQIKFKFINVTDDVQFMIERSLPDPVSHLGKNFLYHH
;
A
#
# COMPACT_ATOMS: atom_id res chain seq x y z
N MET A 1 -26.28 -45.04 18.13
CA MET A 1 -26.46 -43.57 18.17
C MET A 1 -25.23 -42.93 18.81
N ILE A 2 -24.17 -42.72 18.04
CA ILE A 2 -22.97 -42.01 18.49
C ILE A 2 -23.36 -40.52 18.66
N SER A 3 -23.01 -39.93 19.80
CA SER A 3 -23.69 -38.79 20.43
C SER A 3 -23.94 -37.56 19.52
N ALA A 4 -25.20 -37.12 19.41
CA ALA A 4 -25.59 -35.90 18.70
C ALA A 4 -25.13 -34.60 19.40
N ARG A 5 -24.77 -34.65 20.70
CA ARG A 5 -24.45 -33.47 21.53
C ARG A 5 -23.14 -32.76 21.12
N PRO A 6 -22.01 -33.45 20.89
CA PRO A 6 -20.80 -32.86 20.30
C PRO A 6 -21.00 -32.13 18.98
N GLN A 7 -21.84 -32.67 18.08
CA GLN A 7 -22.11 -32.05 16.79
C GLN A 7 -22.97 -30.80 16.94
N LYS A 8 -23.99 -30.85 17.82
CA LYS A 8 -24.82 -29.68 18.15
C LYS A 8 -23.97 -28.51 18.71
N ILE A 9 -23.01 -28.80 19.57
CA ILE A 9 -22.08 -27.77 20.10
C ILE A 9 -21.22 -27.19 18.98
N GLN A 10 -20.65 -28.01 18.10
CA GLN A 10 -19.84 -27.52 16.96
C GLN A 10 -20.67 -26.65 16.01
N ASN A 11 -21.88 -27.08 15.64
CA ASN A 11 -22.75 -26.30 14.77
C ASN A 11 -23.16 -24.97 15.41
N PHE A 12 -23.44 -24.96 16.72
CA PHE A 12 -23.73 -23.73 17.46
C PHE A 12 -22.54 -22.78 17.46
N LEU A 13 -21.32 -23.29 17.72
CA LEU A 13 -20.11 -22.48 17.65
C LEU A 13 -19.95 -21.81 16.28
N LEU A 14 -20.12 -22.57 15.19
CA LEU A 14 -20.00 -22.03 13.84
C LEU A 14 -21.08 -20.99 13.52
N ALA A 15 -22.30 -21.16 14.03
CA ALA A 15 -23.39 -20.22 13.81
C ALA A 15 -23.20 -18.91 14.58
N GLU A 16 -22.69 -18.97 15.82
CA GLU A 16 -22.68 -17.83 16.75
C GLU A 16 -21.34 -17.07 16.79
N ILE A 17 -20.24 -17.63 16.27
CA ILE A 17 -18.94 -16.95 16.20
C ILE A 17 -19.01 -15.55 15.52
N PRO A 18 -19.76 -15.34 14.42
CA PRO A 18 -19.87 -14.02 13.80
C PRO A 18 -20.37 -12.93 14.74
N ASP A 19 -21.32 -13.25 15.62
CA ASP A 19 -21.94 -12.31 16.56
C ASP A 19 -21.24 -12.27 17.93
N HIS A 20 -20.58 -13.37 18.31
CA HIS A 20 -19.90 -13.54 19.59
C HIS A 20 -18.39 -13.83 19.47
N PRO A 21 -17.61 -13.09 18.65
CA PRO A 21 -16.24 -13.48 18.33
C PRO A 21 -15.30 -13.45 19.55
N ARG A 22 -15.62 -12.68 20.60
CA ARG A 22 -14.80 -12.55 21.83
C ARG A 22 -15.33 -13.35 23.02
N ASP A 23 -16.62 -13.63 23.07
CA ASP A 23 -17.32 -14.20 24.23
C ASP A 23 -18.00 -15.55 23.93
N ILE A 24 -17.84 -16.11 22.72
CA ILE A 24 -18.40 -17.40 22.29
C ILE A 24 -18.20 -18.54 23.32
N VAL A 25 -17.07 -18.53 24.04
CA VAL A 25 -16.77 -19.53 25.07
C VAL A 25 -17.79 -19.47 26.21
N SER A 26 -18.12 -18.27 26.70
CA SER A 26 -19.09 -18.08 27.77
C SER A 26 -20.51 -18.40 27.28
N VAL A 27 -20.90 -17.85 26.13
CA VAL A 27 -22.23 -18.06 25.52
C VAL A 27 -22.52 -19.55 25.30
N THR A 28 -21.55 -20.29 24.76
CA THR A 28 -21.71 -21.73 24.51
C THR A 28 -21.74 -22.55 25.80
N ALA A 29 -20.92 -22.19 26.79
CA ALA A 29 -20.88 -22.88 28.09
C ALA A 29 -22.23 -22.79 28.82
N GLU A 30 -22.82 -21.59 28.83
CA GLU A 30 -24.14 -21.33 29.42
C GLU A 30 -25.25 -22.06 28.65
N THR A 31 -25.28 -21.92 27.32
CA THR A 31 -26.32 -22.52 26.47
C THR A 31 -26.38 -24.05 26.58
N PHE A 32 -25.24 -24.74 26.65
CA PHE A 32 -25.18 -26.20 26.68
C PHE A 32 -25.00 -26.79 28.09
N ASN A 33 -24.91 -25.93 29.12
CA ASN A 33 -24.57 -26.27 30.49
C ASN A 33 -23.33 -27.19 30.56
N VAL A 34 -22.22 -26.72 29.98
CA VAL A 34 -20.93 -27.42 29.95
C VAL A 34 -19.81 -26.53 30.46
N THR A 35 -18.70 -27.14 30.87
CA THR A 35 -17.53 -26.38 31.33
C THR A 35 -16.86 -25.62 30.18
N ARG A 36 -16.24 -24.47 30.45
CA ARG A 36 -15.42 -23.74 29.46
C ARG A 36 -14.34 -24.62 28.83
N THR A 37 -13.72 -25.52 29.60
CA THR A 37 -12.74 -26.50 29.10
C THR A 37 -13.33 -27.42 28.03
N THR A 38 -14.61 -27.81 28.17
CA THR A 38 -15.32 -28.59 27.16
C THR A 38 -15.49 -27.79 25.87
N VAL A 39 -15.87 -26.51 25.97
CA VAL A 39 -16.00 -25.61 24.81
C VAL A 39 -14.65 -25.42 24.12
N HIS A 40 -13.58 -25.18 24.87
CA HIS A 40 -12.22 -25.06 24.32
C HIS A 40 -11.80 -26.32 23.56
N ARG A 41 -12.15 -27.53 24.03
CA ARG A 41 -11.87 -28.77 23.30
C ARG A 41 -12.57 -28.82 21.93
N HIS A 42 -13.80 -28.31 21.84
CA HIS A 42 -14.52 -28.20 20.57
C HIS A 42 -13.91 -27.13 19.65
N LEU A 43 -13.58 -25.95 20.18
CA LEU A 43 -12.87 -24.91 19.44
C LEU A 43 -11.52 -25.40 18.91
N SER A 44 -10.72 -26.10 19.72
CA SER A 44 -9.45 -26.71 19.28
C SER A 44 -9.65 -27.78 18.21
N LYS A 45 -10.82 -28.43 18.14
CA LYS A 45 -11.13 -29.34 17.04
C LYS A 45 -11.43 -28.56 15.76
N LEU A 46 -12.26 -27.52 15.85
CA LEU A 46 -12.60 -26.63 14.72
C LEU A 46 -11.37 -25.88 14.16
N ILE A 47 -10.43 -25.48 15.02
CA ILE A 47 -9.15 -24.87 14.60
C ILE A 47 -8.30 -25.91 13.85
N ARG A 48 -8.22 -27.15 14.36
CA ARG A 48 -7.45 -28.23 13.70
C ARG A 48 -8.06 -28.67 12.37
N SER A 49 -9.39 -28.64 12.24
CA SER A 49 -10.09 -28.86 10.96
C SER A 49 -10.09 -27.64 10.05
N ARG A 50 -9.48 -26.52 10.46
CA ARG A 50 -9.41 -25.25 9.71
C ARG A 50 -10.79 -24.66 9.39
N GLU A 51 -11.77 -24.85 10.25
CA GLU A 51 -13.10 -24.22 10.08
C GLU A 51 -13.15 -22.83 10.72
N ILE A 52 -12.31 -22.59 11.73
CA ILE A 52 -12.22 -21.32 12.44
C ILE A 52 -10.75 -20.92 12.66
N ILE A 53 -10.54 -19.61 12.80
CA ILE A 53 -9.26 -18.98 13.08
C ILE A 53 -9.32 -18.37 14.48
N LYS A 54 -8.27 -18.58 15.28
CA LYS A 54 -8.08 -17.93 16.58
C LYS A 54 -7.05 -16.81 16.44
N SER A 55 -7.38 -15.62 16.89
CA SER A 55 -6.51 -14.45 16.95
C SER A 55 -6.25 -14.07 18.42
N GLY A 56 -4.99 -13.87 18.81
CA GLY A 56 -4.56 -13.53 20.18
C GLY A 56 -4.32 -14.73 21.12
N THR A 57 -3.56 -14.50 22.21
CA THR A 57 -2.97 -15.56 23.03
C THR A 57 -3.61 -15.81 24.42
N THR A 58 -4.49 -14.94 24.94
CA THR A 58 -5.02 -15.05 26.32
C THR A 58 -6.50 -14.63 26.47
N ASN A 59 -6.86 -13.83 27.48
CA ASN A 59 -8.23 -13.38 27.81
C ASN A 59 -8.87 -12.46 26.74
N GLY A 60 -8.10 -12.03 25.74
CA GLY A 60 -8.58 -11.26 24.57
C GLY A 60 -8.68 -12.06 23.28
N ALA A 61 -8.60 -13.39 23.35
CA ALA A 61 -8.67 -14.24 22.16
C ALA A 61 -9.99 -14.04 21.42
N THR A 62 -9.91 -13.81 20.12
CA THR A 62 -11.05 -13.62 19.23
C THR A 62 -11.10 -14.75 18.21
N TYR A 63 -12.29 -15.27 17.92
CA TYR A 63 -12.52 -16.36 16.97
C TYR A 63 -13.24 -15.83 15.73
N TYR A 64 -12.86 -16.36 14.57
CA TYR A 64 -13.48 -16.01 13.29
C TYR A 64 -13.73 -17.28 12.49
N LEU A 65 -14.82 -17.32 11.71
CA LEU A 65 -14.99 -18.37 10.71
C LEU A 65 -13.91 -18.23 9.62
N LYS A 66 -13.37 -19.33 9.13
CA LYS A 66 -12.39 -19.28 8.03
C LYS A 66 -13.00 -18.66 6.76
N SER A 67 -14.28 -18.90 6.50
CA SER A 67 -15.02 -18.34 5.36
C SER A 67 -15.44 -16.87 5.54
N ALA A 68 -15.23 -16.26 6.70
CA ALA A 68 -15.60 -14.85 6.90
C ALA A 68 -14.62 -13.90 6.20
N VAL A 69 -15.13 -12.91 5.48
CA VAL A 69 -14.29 -11.82 4.96
C VAL A 69 -13.95 -10.84 6.08
N ASN A 70 -14.91 -10.46 6.92
CA ASN A 70 -14.69 -9.48 7.98
C ASN A 70 -13.91 -10.12 9.14
N LYS A 71 -12.63 -9.77 9.31
CA LYS A 71 -11.76 -10.33 10.34
C LYS A 71 -10.73 -9.32 10.81
N ASN A 72 -10.30 -9.45 12.07
CA ASN A 72 -9.15 -8.73 12.64
C ASN A 72 -8.21 -9.75 13.30
N LEU A 73 -7.18 -10.12 12.55
CA LEU A 73 -6.19 -11.14 12.90
C LEU A 73 -4.93 -10.48 13.42
N SER A 74 -4.29 -11.08 14.42
CA SER A 74 -3.03 -10.62 14.99
C SER A 74 -2.04 -11.77 15.05
N PHE A 75 -0.85 -11.53 14.54
CA PHE A 75 0.25 -12.47 14.47
C PHE A 75 1.48 -11.88 15.16
N GLU A 76 2.25 -12.75 15.80
CA GLU A 76 3.57 -12.42 16.31
C GLU A 76 4.57 -12.55 15.17
N ILE A 77 5.38 -11.52 14.95
CA ILE A 77 6.40 -11.50 13.89
C ILE A 77 7.53 -12.43 14.31
N LYS A 78 7.68 -13.55 13.59
CA LYS A 78 8.69 -14.59 13.83
C LYS A 78 9.39 -14.94 12.52
N PRO A 79 10.61 -15.49 12.57
CA PRO A 79 11.35 -15.89 11.36
C PRO A 79 10.65 -16.94 10.49
N ASP A 80 9.71 -17.72 11.05
CA ASP A 80 8.93 -18.76 10.35
C ASP A 80 7.54 -18.28 9.91
N LEU A 81 7.19 -17.01 10.18
CA LEU A 81 5.96 -16.43 9.69
C LEU A 81 6.11 -16.12 8.20
N ASP A 82 5.23 -16.70 7.38
CA ASP A 82 5.28 -16.64 5.91
C ASP A 82 4.01 -15.96 5.36
N GLU A 83 4.18 -14.96 4.49
CA GLU A 83 3.08 -14.16 3.96
C GLU A 83 2.11 -14.99 3.11
N ASN A 84 2.63 -15.93 2.33
CA ASN A 84 1.83 -16.77 1.46
C ASN A 84 1.00 -17.77 2.28
N GLN A 85 1.56 -18.33 3.34
CA GLN A 85 0.83 -19.19 4.27
C GLN A 85 -0.31 -18.44 4.95
N ILE A 86 -0.08 -17.19 5.38
CA ILE A 86 -1.13 -16.34 5.96
C ILE A 86 -2.22 -16.04 4.94
N TRP A 87 -1.86 -15.69 3.70
CA TRP A 87 -2.81 -15.48 2.62
C TRP A 87 -3.69 -16.72 2.40
N MET A 88 -3.08 -17.89 2.18
CA MET A 88 -3.78 -19.13 1.88
C MET A 88 -4.69 -19.61 3.02
N ASP A 89 -4.23 -19.49 4.27
CA ASP A 89 -5.00 -19.97 5.42
C ASP A 89 -6.12 -19.02 5.84
N CYS A 90 -5.94 -17.70 5.65
CA CYS A 90 -6.80 -16.71 6.27
C CYS A 90 -7.66 -15.90 5.29
N LEU A 91 -7.17 -15.64 4.07
CA LEU A 91 -7.73 -14.68 3.12
C LEU A 91 -8.17 -15.33 1.79
N ALA A 92 -7.45 -16.32 1.26
CA ALA A 92 -7.70 -16.85 -0.08
C ALA A 92 -9.12 -17.42 -0.25
N GLU A 93 -9.56 -18.30 0.67
CA GLU A 93 -10.90 -18.89 0.62
C GLU A 93 -12.04 -17.85 0.66
N PRO A 94 -12.12 -16.94 1.67
CA PRO A 94 -13.21 -15.97 1.72
C PRO A 94 -13.18 -14.94 0.58
N LEU A 95 -12.01 -14.71 -0.03
CA LEU A 95 -11.87 -13.77 -1.15
C LEU A 95 -12.02 -14.43 -2.53
N SER A 96 -12.13 -15.76 -2.61
CA SER A 96 -12.34 -16.50 -3.87
C SER A 96 -13.64 -16.15 -4.62
N VAL A 97 -14.55 -15.43 -3.98
CA VAL A 97 -15.79 -14.90 -4.58
C VAL A 97 -15.56 -13.65 -5.44
N LEU A 98 -14.36 -13.08 -5.39
CA LEU A 98 -13.96 -11.93 -6.20
C LEU A 98 -13.66 -12.36 -7.65
N PRO A 99 -13.79 -11.45 -8.63
CA PRO A 99 -13.24 -11.68 -9.97
C PRO A 99 -11.73 -11.96 -9.91
N ASP A 100 -11.24 -12.81 -10.82
CA ASP A 100 -9.83 -13.27 -10.81
C ASP A 100 -8.81 -12.13 -10.80
N ASN A 101 -9.05 -11.06 -11.56
CA ASN A 101 -8.17 -9.90 -11.60
C ASN A 101 -8.14 -9.15 -10.26
N VAL A 102 -9.29 -9.00 -9.60
CA VAL A 102 -9.41 -8.37 -8.29
C VAL A 102 -8.77 -9.25 -7.21
N PHE A 103 -9.01 -10.56 -7.24
CA PHE A 103 -8.36 -11.53 -6.36
C PHE A 103 -6.84 -11.46 -6.48
N GLY A 104 -6.30 -11.48 -7.71
CA GLY A 104 -4.87 -11.38 -7.97
C GLY A 104 -4.28 -10.05 -7.50
N ILE A 105 -5.01 -8.93 -7.63
CA ILE A 105 -4.57 -7.64 -7.09
C ILE A 105 -4.48 -7.69 -5.56
N CYS A 106 -5.48 -8.26 -4.89
CA CYS A 106 -5.48 -8.42 -3.43
C CYS A 106 -4.32 -9.31 -2.98
N GLU A 107 -4.11 -10.45 -3.64
CA GLU A 107 -3.03 -11.41 -3.33
C GLU A 107 -1.66 -10.74 -3.42
N TYR A 108 -1.36 -10.14 -4.58
CA TYR A 108 -0.09 -9.47 -4.80
C TYR A 108 0.13 -8.32 -3.81
N SER A 109 -0.87 -7.45 -3.65
CA SER A 109 -0.73 -6.26 -2.82
C SER A 109 -0.61 -6.65 -1.34
N PHE A 110 -1.36 -7.64 -0.87
CA PHE A 110 -1.21 -8.16 0.49
C PHE A 110 0.18 -8.75 0.70
N GLY A 111 0.66 -9.62 -0.20
CA GLY A 111 1.96 -10.27 -0.08
C GLY A 111 3.11 -9.26 -0.02
N VAL A 112 3.11 -8.26 -0.91
CA VAL A 112 4.09 -7.17 -0.90
C VAL A 112 4.12 -6.42 0.43
N ILE A 113 2.95 -6.06 0.95
CA ILE A 113 2.86 -5.24 2.17
C ILE A 113 3.18 -6.07 3.42
N PHE A 114 2.69 -7.32 3.49
CA PHE A 114 2.96 -8.20 4.61
C PHE A 114 4.43 -8.60 4.66
N ASN A 115 5.06 -8.92 3.52
CA ASN A 115 6.48 -9.21 3.49
C ASN A 115 7.33 -7.99 3.90
N ASN A 116 6.92 -6.77 3.49
CA ASN A 116 7.56 -5.54 3.97
C ASN A 116 7.54 -5.44 5.50
N VAL A 117 6.45 -5.86 6.15
CA VAL A 117 6.39 -5.91 7.61
C VAL A 117 7.41 -6.91 8.17
N LEU A 118 7.47 -8.12 7.63
CA LEU A 118 8.39 -9.17 8.10
C LEU A 118 9.86 -8.74 7.99
N GLU A 119 10.24 -8.16 6.85
CA GLU A 119 11.62 -7.83 6.52
C GLU A 119 12.08 -6.51 7.14
N HIS A 120 11.16 -5.56 7.32
CA HIS A 120 11.55 -4.16 7.54
C HIS A 120 10.96 -3.47 8.75
N SER A 121 9.88 -3.96 9.36
CA SER A 121 9.23 -3.27 10.49
C SER A 121 10.12 -3.22 11.74
N ALA A 122 10.89 -4.28 11.99
CA ALA A 122 11.50 -4.56 13.29
C ALA A 122 10.48 -4.54 14.45
N GLY A 123 9.21 -4.81 14.14
CA GLY A 123 8.11 -4.93 15.10
C GLY A 123 8.04 -6.31 15.74
N LYS A 124 7.13 -6.46 16.70
CA LYS A 124 6.81 -7.72 17.38
C LYS A 124 5.50 -8.31 16.90
N THR A 125 4.57 -7.47 16.45
CA THR A 125 3.24 -7.91 16.06
C THR A 125 2.80 -7.26 14.76
N VAL A 126 2.05 -8.03 13.96
CA VAL A 126 1.36 -7.56 12.77
C VAL A 126 -0.12 -7.88 12.90
N ARG A 127 -0.96 -6.91 12.57
CA ARG A 127 -2.41 -7.06 12.51
C ARG A 127 -2.88 -6.98 11.06
N VAL A 128 -3.77 -7.89 10.71
CA VAL A 128 -4.44 -7.94 9.40
C VAL A 128 -5.93 -7.74 9.62
N LEU A 129 -6.47 -6.63 9.12
CA LEU A 129 -7.90 -6.39 9.07
C LEU A 129 -8.39 -6.62 7.64
N THR A 130 -9.47 -7.38 7.49
CA THR A 130 -10.21 -7.45 6.23
C THR A 130 -11.65 -7.06 6.51
N ALA A 131 -12.24 -6.23 5.66
CA ALA A 131 -13.61 -5.76 5.84
C ALA A 131 -14.27 -5.36 4.51
N TRP A 132 -15.54 -5.70 4.34
CA TRP A 132 -16.38 -5.07 3.33
C TRP A 132 -16.72 -3.62 3.72
N LYS A 133 -16.59 -2.71 2.76
CA LYS A 133 -16.95 -1.30 2.82
C LYS A 133 -17.89 -0.99 1.66
N GLY A 134 -19.18 -1.31 1.83
CA GLY A 134 -20.12 -1.29 0.71
C GLY A 134 -19.71 -2.35 -0.32
N ASP A 135 -19.46 -1.94 -1.56
CA ASP A 135 -19.03 -2.83 -2.65
C ASP A 135 -17.50 -2.88 -2.82
N SER A 136 -16.75 -2.33 -1.88
CA SER A 136 -15.30 -2.36 -1.83
C SER A 136 -14.79 -3.30 -0.74
N LEU A 137 -13.71 -4.02 -1.02
CA LEU A 137 -12.93 -4.74 -0.02
C LEU A 137 -11.82 -3.85 0.52
N GLN A 138 -11.72 -3.77 1.85
CA GLN A 138 -10.59 -3.17 2.56
C GLN A 138 -9.70 -4.27 3.15
N ILE A 139 -8.40 -4.15 2.94
CA ILE A 139 -7.36 -4.96 3.59
C ILE A 139 -6.38 -4.00 4.26
N ASP A 140 -6.27 -4.05 5.58
CA ASP A 140 -5.25 -3.31 6.33
C ASP A 140 -4.19 -4.25 6.89
N VAL A 141 -2.94 -3.85 6.77
CA VAL A 141 -1.79 -4.50 7.41
C VAL A 141 -1.11 -3.47 8.29
N VAL A 142 -1.01 -3.74 9.59
CA VAL A 142 -0.50 -2.79 10.59
C VAL A 142 0.52 -3.46 11.50
N ASP A 143 1.74 -2.96 11.52
CA ASP A 143 2.81 -3.39 12.42
C ASP A 143 3.01 -2.41 13.59
N ASP A 144 3.71 -2.86 14.62
CA ASP A 144 4.10 -2.08 15.80
C ASP A 144 5.59 -1.69 15.80
N GLY A 145 6.21 -1.63 14.62
CA GLY A 145 7.63 -1.44 14.42
C GLY A 145 8.12 0.02 14.46
N LEU A 146 9.28 0.25 13.83
CA LEU A 146 9.98 1.55 13.86
C LEU A 146 9.28 2.65 13.04
N GLY A 147 8.41 2.27 12.11
CA GLY A 147 7.76 3.17 11.18
C GLY A 147 8.54 3.38 9.89
N ILE A 148 7.88 3.18 8.75
CA ILE A 148 8.51 3.20 7.42
C ILE A 148 9.17 4.55 7.10
N PHE A 149 8.52 5.68 7.37
CA PHE A 149 9.05 6.99 6.98
C PHE A 149 10.27 7.39 7.81
N ARG A 150 10.27 7.09 9.11
CA ARG A 150 11.44 7.25 9.99
C ARG A 150 12.61 6.40 9.54
N LYS A 151 12.34 5.14 9.20
CA LYS A 151 13.37 4.23 8.69
C LYS A 151 13.98 4.77 7.39
N LEU A 152 13.15 5.16 6.42
CA LEU A 152 13.61 5.73 5.16
C LEU A 152 14.42 7.01 5.37
N GLN A 153 13.96 7.91 6.25
CA GLN A 153 14.70 9.13 6.58
C GLN A 153 16.10 8.80 7.11
N ALA A 154 16.20 7.89 8.09
CA ALA A 154 17.46 7.51 8.70
C ALA A 154 18.39 6.80 7.71
N THR A 155 17.88 5.83 6.95
CA THR A 155 18.70 5.03 6.02
C THR A 155 19.24 5.85 4.85
N PHE A 156 18.45 6.79 4.31
CA PHE A 156 18.86 7.59 3.16
C PHE A 156 19.35 9.00 3.51
N ASN A 157 19.51 9.29 4.81
CA ASN A 157 19.92 10.61 5.31
C ASN A 157 19.08 11.76 4.71
N LEU A 158 17.76 11.56 4.69
CA LEU A 158 16.81 12.53 4.13
C LEU A 158 16.57 13.66 5.13
N ALA A 159 16.22 14.84 4.63
CA ALA A 159 16.02 16.00 5.50
C ALA A 159 14.79 15.86 6.42
N SER A 160 13.84 14.99 6.06
CA SER A 160 12.63 14.74 6.86
C SER A 160 11.94 13.42 6.47
N GLU A 161 11.05 12.93 7.34
CA GLU A 161 10.13 11.81 7.03
C GLU A 161 9.29 12.07 5.77
N ARG A 162 8.89 13.33 5.52
CA ARG A 162 8.14 13.76 4.33
C ARG A 162 8.94 13.57 3.04
N GLU A 163 10.26 13.75 3.07
CA GLU A 163 11.09 13.36 1.93
C GLU A 163 11.12 11.84 1.75
N GLY A 164 11.06 11.07 2.84
CA GLY A 164 10.91 9.61 2.81
C GLY A 164 9.66 9.18 2.04
N VAL A 165 8.52 9.81 2.30
CA VAL A 165 7.28 9.59 1.53
C VAL A 165 7.51 9.85 0.04
N LEU A 166 8.13 10.98 -0.32
CA LEU A 166 8.37 11.35 -1.72
C LEU A 166 9.27 10.36 -2.45
N GLN A 167 10.28 9.81 -1.76
CA GLN A 167 11.13 8.79 -2.34
C GLN A 167 10.40 7.46 -2.49
N LEU A 168 9.56 7.10 -1.52
CA LEU A 168 8.78 5.86 -1.56
C LEU A 168 7.81 5.85 -2.76
N ILE A 169 7.07 6.94 -2.98
CA ILE A 169 6.05 7.01 -4.04
C ILE A 169 6.64 7.02 -5.46
N LYS A 170 7.91 7.40 -5.61
CA LYS A 170 8.66 7.37 -6.87
C LYS A 170 8.98 5.94 -7.31
N GLY A 171 9.10 5.02 -6.35
CA GLY A 171 9.57 3.65 -6.57
C GLY A 171 11.10 3.54 -6.67
N ARG A 172 11.59 2.30 -6.84
CA ARG A 172 13.03 1.96 -6.84
C ARG A 172 13.77 2.45 -5.61
N LEU A 173 13.08 2.39 -4.46
CA LEU A 173 13.63 2.70 -3.15
C LEU A 173 13.68 1.42 -2.33
N THR A 174 14.89 0.98 -2.01
CA THR A 174 15.15 -0.25 -1.26
C THR A 174 16.30 -0.03 -0.29
N THR A 175 16.13 -0.48 0.96
CA THR A 175 17.20 -0.50 1.96
C THR A 175 18.10 -1.73 1.81
N ASP A 176 17.70 -2.71 0.99
CA ASP A 176 18.49 -3.89 0.62
C ASP A 176 18.41 -4.14 -0.90
N PRO A 177 19.30 -3.52 -1.69
CA PRO A 177 19.31 -3.68 -3.14
C PRO A 177 19.67 -5.08 -3.64
N GLN A 178 20.25 -5.95 -2.79
CA GLN A 178 20.61 -7.31 -3.19
C GLN A 178 19.39 -8.24 -3.18
N GLN A 179 18.44 -7.97 -2.29
CA GLN A 179 17.27 -8.83 -2.07
C GLN A 179 15.97 -8.19 -2.60
N HIS A 180 15.88 -6.86 -2.66
CA HIS A 180 14.66 -6.17 -3.06
C HIS A 180 14.91 -5.10 -4.12
N THR A 181 14.06 -5.09 -5.15
CA THR A 181 14.09 -4.09 -6.22
C THR A 181 13.54 -2.72 -5.77
N GLY A 182 12.78 -2.68 -4.66
CA GLY A 182 12.15 -1.45 -4.17
C GLY A 182 10.93 -1.02 -4.99
N GLU A 183 10.28 -1.97 -5.67
CA GLU A 183 9.18 -1.71 -6.61
C GLU A 183 7.81 -2.12 -6.05
N GLY A 184 7.78 -2.99 -5.03
CA GLY A 184 6.54 -3.60 -4.52
C GLY A 184 5.51 -2.56 -4.08
N ILE A 185 5.84 -1.69 -3.11
CA ILE A 185 4.90 -0.68 -2.59
C ILE A 185 4.41 0.25 -3.71
N PHE A 186 5.30 0.61 -4.65
CA PHE A 186 4.95 1.44 -5.81
C PHE A 186 3.86 0.80 -6.67
N PHE A 187 3.96 -0.51 -6.94
CA PHE A 187 2.97 -1.23 -7.73
C PHE A 187 1.69 -1.51 -6.94
N ALA A 188 1.80 -1.95 -5.69
CA ALA A 188 0.66 -2.17 -4.80
C ALA A 188 -0.20 -0.90 -4.70
N SER A 189 0.42 0.28 -4.56
CA SER A 189 -0.30 1.56 -4.47
C SER A 189 -1.06 1.94 -5.74
N ARG A 190 -0.71 1.36 -6.90
CA ARG A 190 -1.29 1.65 -8.22
C ARG A 190 -2.27 0.59 -8.70
N LEU A 191 -2.24 -0.59 -8.09
CA LEU A 191 -3.16 -1.69 -8.40
C LEU A 191 -4.54 -1.51 -7.73
N VAL A 192 -4.56 -0.99 -6.50
CA VAL A 192 -5.80 -0.81 -5.72
C VAL A 192 -6.49 0.51 -6.05
N ASP A 193 -7.77 0.68 -5.72
CA ASP A 193 -8.51 1.94 -5.98
C ASP A 193 -8.02 3.06 -5.06
N ARG A 194 -7.88 2.75 -3.77
CA ARG A 194 -7.30 3.69 -2.80
C ARG A 194 -6.22 2.99 -2.00
N PHE A 195 -5.07 3.64 -1.94
CA PHE A 195 -3.94 3.23 -1.13
C PHE A 195 -3.69 4.28 -0.07
N PHE A 196 -3.57 3.83 1.18
CA PHE A 196 -3.24 4.69 2.30
C PHE A 196 -2.13 4.05 3.11
N ILE A 197 -1.08 4.81 3.40
CA ILE A 197 0.03 4.37 4.26
C ILE A 197 0.29 5.45 5.31
N TRP A 198 0.43 5.03 6.56
CA TRP A 198 0.67 5.93 7.67
C TRP A 198 1.73 5.38 8.60
N SER A 199 2.45 6.30 9.24
CA SER A 199 3.41 5.97 10.29
C SER A 199 3.54 7.17 11.21
N TYR A 200 3.30 6.96 12.51
CA TYR A 200 3.20 8.04 13.49
C TYR A 200 2.28 9.16 13.00
N ASP A 201 2.84 10.35 12.82
CA ASP A 201 2.06 11.53 12.53
C ASP A 201 1.98 11.83 11.05
N LEU A 202 2.58 11.01 10.18
CA LEU A 202 2.63 11.26 8.76
C LEU A 202 1.86 10.19 8.00
N SER A 203 1.12 10.61 6.99
CA SER A 203 0.35 9.71 6.14
C SER A 203 0.34 10.15 4.69
N TYR A 204 0.29 9.18 3.79
CA TYR A 204 0.16 9.37 2.35
C TYR A 204 -1.09 8.65 1.87
N TYR A 205 -1.89 9.37 1.09
CA TYR A 205 -3.10 8.87 0.47
C TYR A 205 -2.99 8.99 -1.05
N GLN A 206 -3.40 7.94 -1.74
CA GLN A 206 -3.43 7.85 -3.19
C GLN A 206 -4.78 7.30 -3.63
N ASP A 207 -5.64 8.16 -4.19
CA ASP A 207 -6.85 7.74 -4.89
C ASP A 207 -6.56 7.61 -6.39
N ASN A 208 -6.69 6.40 -6.93
CA ASN A 208 -6.47 6.09 -8.34
C ASN A 208 -7.75 6.24 -9.20
N ILE A 209 -8.91 6.47 -8.58
CA ILE A 209 -10.18 6.77 -9.26
C ILE A 209 -10.25 8.27 -9.53
N GLU A 210 -10.16 9.09 -8.47
CA GLU A 210 -10.24 10.54 -8.54
C GLU A 210 -8.89 11.21 -8.92
N HIS A 211 -7.82 10.40 -8.97
CA HIS A 211 -6.46 10.85 -9.23
C HIS A 211 -6.04 11.96 -8.25
N ASP A 212 -6.41 11.80 -6.97
CA ASP A 212 -6.15 12.78 -5.91
C ASP A 212 -5.21 12.19 -4.85
N TRP A 213 -4.02 12.77 -4.75
CA TRP A 213 -2.92 12.25 -3.94
C TRP A 213 -2.44 13.34 -3.01
N PHE A 214 -2.32 13.03 -1.71
CA PHE A 214 -1.92 14.01 -0.72
C PHE A 214 -1.14 13.40 0.44
N ILE A 215 -0.42 14.26 1.15
CA ILE A 215 0.30 13.92 2.38
C ILE A 215 -0.30 14.75 3.51
N GLU A 216 -0.78 14.07 4.53
CA GLU A 216 -1.36 14.67 5.73
C GLU A 216 -0.50 14.39 6.95
N THR A 217 -0.48 15.36 7.88
CA THR A 217 0.01 15.18 9.23
C THR A 217 -1.18 14.98 10.16
N ARG A 218 -1.22 13.87 10.90
CA ARG A 218 -2.29 13.52 11.85
C ARG A 218 -1.67 13.25 13.21
N ASP A 219 -2.19 13.81 14.28
CA ASP A 219 -1.73 13.46 15.63
C ASP A 219 -2.36 12.13 16.05
N THR A 220 -1.75 11.03 15.60
CA THR A 220 -2.21 9.69 16.01
C THR A 220 -1.35 9.12 17.14
N GLY A 221 -0.06 9.51 17.21
CA GLY A 221 0.89 9.01 18.20
C GLY A 221 1.08 7.48 18.21
N LEU A 222 0.50 6.75 17.25
CA LEU A 222 0.56 5.30 17.20
C LEU A 222 1.89 4.87 16.55
N PRO A 223 2.68 4.01 17.22
CA PRO A 223 3.93 3.50 16.67
C PRO A 223 3.67 2.55 15.50
N GLY A 224 4.71 2.33 14.70
CA GLY A 224 4.70 1.38 13.58
C GLY A 224 4.29 1.99 12.24
N THR A 225 3.92 1.10 11.34
CA THR A 225 3.38 1.43 10.02
C THR A 225 2.04 0.75 9.83
N GLY A 226 1.11 1.44 9.21
CA GLY A 226 -0.10 0.82 8.68
C GLY A 226 -0.25 1.11 7.21
N VAL A 227 -0.78 0.13 6.48
CA VAL A 227 -1.14 0.24 5.08
C VAL A 227 -2.58 -0.26 4.93
N SER A 228 -3.39 0.52 4.23
CA SER A 228 -4.76 0.19 3.87
C SER A 228 -4.89 0.13 2.36
N LEU A 229 -5.43 -0.98 1.89
CA LEU A 229 -5.70 -1.30 0.50
C LEU A 229 -7.22 -1.36 0.33
N LEU A 230 -7.79 -0.44 -0.45
CA LEU A 230 -9.21 -0.48 -0.81
C LEU A 230 -9.36 -0.79 -2.29
N ILE A 231 -10.17 -1.79 -2.62
CA ILE A 231 -10.47 -2.17 -4.00
C ILE A 231 -11.95 -2.49 -4.18
N ASN A 232 -12.55 -1.93 -5.22
CA ASN A 232 -13.91 -2.19 -5.65
C ASN A 232 -13.99 -3.54 -6.35
N ARG A 233 -15.12 -4.23 -6.18
CA ARG A 233 -15.35 -5.53 -6.81
C ARG A 233 -15.46 -5.47 -8.34
N ASP A 234 -15.77 -4.30 -8.89
CA ASP A 234 -15.88 -4.04 -10.32
C ASP A 234 -14.59 -3.46 -10.92
N CYS A 235 -13.49 -3.40 -10.16
CA CYS A 235 -12.20 -2.94 -10.67
C CYS A 235 -11.79 -3.79 -11.89
N THR A 236 -11.52 -3.12 -13.01
CA THR A 236 -11.18 -3.77 -14.30
C THR A 236 -9.68 -3.90 -14.53
N ARG A 237 -8.87 -3.26 -13.69
CA ARG A 237 -7.41 -3.26 -13.83
C ARG A 237 -6.85 -4.67 -13.67
N THR A 238 -5.75 -4.94 -14.36
CA THR A 238 -4.98 -6.17 -14.21
C THR A 238 -3.53 -5.86 -13.80
N LEU A 239 -2.86 -6.82 -13.16
CA LEU A 239 -1.44 -6.67 -12.82
C LEU A 239 -0.60 -6.42 -14.08
N ALA A 240 -0.87 -7.16 -15.15
CA ALA A 240 -0.15 -7.05 -16.41
C ALA A 240 -0.24 -5.63 -17.00
N GLU A 241 -1.43 -5.04 -17.03
CA GLU A 241 -1.62 -3.67 -17.52
C GLU A 241 -0.89 -2.64 -16.66
N VAL A 242 -0.99 -2.74 -15.33
CA VAL A 242 -0.31 -1.80 -14.44
C VAL A 242 1.19 -1.93 -14.55
N PHE A 243 1.74 -3.15 -14.61
CA PHE A 243 3.17 -3.36 -14.79
C PHE A 243 3.65 -2.81 -16.14
N ALA A 244 2.97 -3.14 -17.23
CA ALA A 244 3.29 -2.65 -18.58
C ALA A 244 3.27 -1.12 -18.69
N ARG A 245 2.46 -0.41 -17.90
CA ARG A 245 2.46 1.06 -17.88
C ARG A 245 3.78 1.63 -17.37
N TYR A 246 4.50 0.91 -16.52
CA TYR A 246 5.70 1.40 -15.85
C TYR A 246 7.00 0.69 -16.25
N THR A 247 6.90 -0.37 -17.05
CA THR A 247 8.06 -1.07 -17.60
C THR A 247 8.33 -0.67 -19.05
N THR A 248 9.59 -0.70 -19.45
CA THR A 248 9.99 -0.72 -20.86
C THR A 248 10.99 -1.84 -21.09
N GLU A 249 11.07 -2.36 -22.32
CA GLU A 249 12.05 -3.37 -22.68
C GLU A 249 13.46 -2.74 -22.75
N ASP A 250 14.44 -3.39 -22.14
CA ASP A 250 15.85 -3.05 -22.33
C ASP A 250 16.39 -3.56 -23.68
N ALA A 251 17.70 -3.38 -23.94
CA ALA A 251 18.29 -3.73 -25.23
C ALA A 251 18.21 -5.24 -25.53
N GLU A 252 18.03 -6.05 -24.49
CA GLU A 252 17.90 -7.50 -24.53
C GLU A 252 16.42 -7.96 -24.54
N GLY A 253 15.47 -7.04 -24.60
CA GLY A 253 14.03 -7.34 -24.60
C GLY A 253 13.47 -7.69 -23.22
N ILE A 254 14.20 -7.43 -22.13
CA ILE A 254 13.76 -7.75 -20.77
C ILE A 254 12.97 -6.54 -20.21
N PRO A 255 11.74 -6.73 -19.71
CA PRO A 255 10.98 -5.66 -19.09
C PRO A 255 11.68 -5.11 -17.83
N ARG A 256 11.91 -3.81 -17.79
CA ARG A 256 12.51 -3.09 -16.66
C ARG A 256 11.57 -2.00 -16.19
N PHE A 257 11.31 -1.92 -14.88
CA PHE A 257 10.63 -0.78 -14.28
C PHE A 257 11.53 0.45 -14.36
N ASP A 258 11.26 1.33 -15.31
CA ASP A 258 12.08 2.51 -15.57
C ASP A 258 11.25 3.77 -15.89
N ARG A 259 9.94 3.69 -15.67
CA ARG A 259 9.03 4.82 -15.70
C ARG A 259 8.46 5.11 -14.33
N THR A 260 8.40 6.40 -13.96
CA THR A 260 7.72 6.85 -12.75
C THR A 260 6.77 8.01 -13.05
N HIS A 261 5.74 8.16 -12.21
CA HIS A 261 4.79 9.27 -12.23
C HIS A 261 4.78 9.92 -10.86
N ILE A 262 5.11 11.22 -10.84
CA ILE A 262 5.22 12.02 -9.63
C ILE A 262 4.27 13.21 -9.68
N MET A 263 3.55 13.42 -8.59
CA MET A 263 2.77 14.64 -8.35
C MET A 263 3.72 15.70 -7.79
N VAL A 264 3.92 16.78 -8.55
CA VAL A 264 4.80 17.89 -8.13
C VAL A 264 4.30 18.47 -6.81
N GLU A 265 2.98 18.59 -6.63
CA GLU A 265 2.36 19.09 -5.40
C GLU A 265 2.88 18.40 -4.12
N LEU A 266 3.12 17.10 -4.18
CA LEU A 266 3.55 16.34 -3.01
C LEU A 266 4.91 16.81 -2.48
N SER A 267 5.76 17.36 -3.34
CA SER A 267 7.06 17.88 -2.91
C SER A 267 6.99 19.23 -2.17
N ARG A 268 5.80 19.83 -2.04
CA ARG A 268 5.56 21.04 -1.24
C ARG A 268 5.67 20.74 0.25
N PHE A 269 6.27 21.67 0.99
CA PHE A 269 6.36 21.64 2.45
C PHE A 269 5.60 22.86 2.99
N GLY A 270 4.59 22.62 3.83
CA GLY A 270 3.69 23.69 4.29
C GLY A 270 3.05 24.48 3.14
N GLU A 271 3.03 25.81 3.28
CA GLU A 271 2.46 26.77 2.32
C GLU A 271 3.50 27.32 1.31
N GLU A 272 4.62 26.61 1.12
CA GLU A 272 5.69 27.06 0.23
C GLU A 272 5.24 27.13 -1.25
N ARG A 273 5.71 28.17 -1.96
CA ARG A 273 5.61 28.25 -3.43
C ARG A 273 6.82 27.61 -4.11
N TYR A 274 6.65 27.03 -5.29
CA TYR A 274 7.70 26.38 -6.09
C TYR A 274 8.66 27.37 -6.75
N VAL A 275 9.44 28.12 -5.98
CA VAL A 275 10.27 29.21 -6.52
C VAL A 275 11.77 28.85 -6.53
N SER A 276 12.21 28.01 -5.59
CA SER A 276 13.64 27.81 -5.31
C SER A 276 14.24 26.56 -5.97
N ARG A 277 15.56 26.59 -6.18
CA ARG A 277 16.33 25.42 -6.62
C ARG A 277 16.31 24.29 -5.59
N SER A 278 16.27 24.60 -4.30
CA SER A 278 16.25 23.59 -3.23
C SER A 278 14.99 22.71 -3.30
N GLN A 279 13.84 23.33 -3.60
CA GLN A 279 12.59 22.59 -3.82
C GLN A 279 12.66 21.68 -5.05
N ALA A 280 13.24 22.18 -6.15
CA ALA A 280 13.48 21.36 -7.33
C ALA A 280 14.39 20.17 -7.03
N LYS A 281 15.51 20.37 -6.33
CA LYS A 281 16.44 19.28 -5.96
C LYS A 281 15.76 18.19 -5.14
N ARG A 282 14.88 18.57 -4.21
CA ARG A 282 14.07 17.61 -3.43
C ARG A 282 13.16 16.76 -4.32
N LEU A 283 12.46 17.41 -5.26
CA LEU A 283 11.62 16.71 -6.25
C LEU A 283 12.46 15.77 -7.13
N LEU A 284 13.66 16.20 -7.55
CA LEU A 284 14.52 15.50 -8.49
C LEU A 284 15.32 14.34 -7.87
N LEU A 285 15.54 14.36 -6.56
CA LEU A 285 16.29 13.32 -5.86
C LEU A 285 15.75 11.92 -6.20
N GLY A 286 16.63 11.03 -6.66
CA GLY A 286 16.33 9.64 -7.01
C GLY A 286 15.73 9.43 -8.41
N LEU A 287 15.41 10.50 -9.15
CA LEU A 287 14.84 10.38 -10.50
C LEU A 287 15.85 9.90 -11.55
N ASP A 288 17.14 9.98 -11.24
CA ASP A 288 18.24 9.48 -12.06
C ASP A 288 18.22 7.95 -12.28
N LYS A 289 17.42 7.23 -11.47
CA LYS A 289 17.19 5.78 -11.57
C LYS A 289 16.17 5.38 -12.66
N PHE A 290 15.51 6.36 -13.29
CA PHE A 290 14.44 6.16 -14.27
C PHE A 290 14.85 6.67 -15.65
N LYS A 291 14.31 6.08 -16.71
CA LYS A 291 14.44 6.60 -18.08
C LYS A 291 13.27 7.47 -18.49
N HIS A 292 12.11 7.28 -17.86
CA HIS A 292 10.88 8.01 -18.17
C HIS A 292 10.29 8.60 -16.90
N VAL A 293 10.06 9.91 -16.88
CA VAL A 293 9.48 10.60 -15.72
C VAL A 293 8.28 11.41 -16.19
N ILE A 294 7.11 11.12 -15.61
CA ILE A 294 5.90 11.93 -15.77
C ILE A 294 5.83 12.85 -14.54
N MET A 295 5.93 14.16 -14.77
CA MET A 295 5.72 15.19 -13.77
C MET A 295 4.32 15.76 -13.93
N ASP A 296 3.51 15.59 -12.90
CA ASP A 296 2.14 16.05 -12.86
C ASP A 296 2.03 17.33 -12.05
N PHE A 297 1.60 18.40 -12.71
CA PHE A 297 1.46 19.74 -12.15
C PHE A 297 0.04 20.04 -11.66
N LYS A 298 -0.82 19.03 -11.51
CA LYS A 298 -2.12 19.18 -10.86
C LYS A 298 -1.94 19.92 -9.53
N ASN A 299 -2.79 20.93 -9.30
CA ASN A 299 -2.76 21.86 -8.16
C ASN A 299 -1.51 22.75 -8.01
N VAL A 300 -0.60 22.77 -8.99
CA VAL A 300 0.54 23.70 -9.02
C VAL A 300 0.18 24.92 -9.87
N ARG A 301 -0.13 26.04 -9.21
CA ARG A 301 -0.53 27.27 -9.91
C ARG A 301 0.61 27.93 -10.67
N THR A 302 1.79 28.02 -10.05
CA THR A 302 2.95 28.76 -10.58
C THR A 302 4.26 28.11 -10.12
N VAL A 303 5.30 28.21 -10.96
CA VAL A 303 6.68 27.86 -10.61
C VAL A 303 7.60 29.06 -10.88
N GLY A 304 8.66 29.21 -10.09
CA GLY A 304 9.62 30.29 -10.23
C GLY A 304 10.86 29.88 -11.03
N GLN A 305 11.63 30.89 -11.47
CA GLN A 305 12.80 30.70 -12.33
C GLN A 305 13.81 29.71 -11.74
N GLY A 306 14.06 29.75 -10.42
CA GLY A 306 15.01 28.86 -9.77
C GLY A 306 14.59 27.39 -9.85
N PHE A 307 13.31 27.11 -9.63
CA PHE A 307 12.76 25.77 -9.76
C PHE A 307 12.90 25.25 -11.20
N VAL A 308 12.47 26.05 -12.17
CA VAL A 308 12.47 25.62 -13.57
C VAL A 308 13.90 25.47 -14.10
N ASP A 309 14.81 26.40 -13.80
CA ASP A 309 16.21 26.30 -14.20
C ASP A 309 16.88 25.01 -13.70
N GLU A 310 16.60 24.60 -12.47
CA GLU A 310 17.14 23.37 -11.91
C GLU A 310 16.55 22.12 -12.59
N VAL A 311 15.22 22.06 -12.77
CA VAL A 311 14.54 20.89 -13.36
C VAL A 311 14.83 20.75 -14.86
N PHE A 312 14.60 21.81 -15.63
CA PHE A 312 14.50 21.72 -17.09
C PHE A 312 15.81 22.01 -17.81
N ARG A 313 16.77 22.69 -17.14
CA ARG A 313 18.10 22.95 -17.69
C ARG A 313 19.18 22.16 -16.97
N VAL A 314 19.38 22.36 -15.66
CA VAL A 314 20.51 21.75 -14.93
C VAL A 314 20.40 20.22 -14.86
N PHE A 315 19.29 19.71 -14.35
CA PHE A 315 19.09 18.27 -14.16
C PHE A 315 18.99 17.56 -15.51
N ARG A 316 18.21 18.10 -16.44
CA ARG A 316 18.08 17.56 -17.80
C ARG A 316 19.41 17.49 -18.54
N ASN A 317 20.27 18.51 -18.42
CA ASN A 317 21.60 18.48 -19.05
C ASN A 317 22.53 17.46 -18.40
N ARG A 318 22.38 17.22 -17.09
CA ARG A 318 23.16 16.20 -16.37
C ARG A 318 22.66 14.78 -16.68
N HIS A 319 21.37 14.63 -17.00
CA HIS A 319 20.73 13.34 -17.27
C HIS A 319 19.99 13.35 -18.63
N PRO A 320 20.70 13.53 -19.76
CA PRO A 320 20.09 13.68 -21.09
C PRO A 320 19.33 12.43 -21.56
N GLN A 321 19.61 11.26 -20.97
CA GLN A 321 18.93 10.01 -21.24
C GLN A 321 17.49 9.96 -20.70
N ILE A 322 17.13 10.84 -19.75
CA ILE A 322 15.82 10.82 -19.10
C ILE A 322 14.82 11.60 -19.93
N LYS A 323 13.73 10.93 -20.30
CA LYS A 323 12.59 11.51 -21.02
C LYS A 323 11.56 12.00 -20.02
N PHE A 324 11.43 13.33 -19.93
CA PHE A 324 10.39 13.96 -19.12
C PHE A 324 9.11 14.21 -19.93
N LYS A 325 7.96 13.91 -19.32
CA LYS A 325 6.63 14.32 -19.78
C LYS A 325 5.99 15.19 -18.69
N PHE A 326 5.35 16.28 -19.09
CA PHE A 326 4.67 17.19 -18.17
C PHE A 326 3.17 17.14 -18.47
N ILE A 327 2.35 17.00 -17.44
CA ILE A 327 0.89 16.94 -17.55
C ILE A 327 0.24 17.88 -16.52
N ASN A 328 -1.02 18.25 -16.76
CA ASN A 328 -1.83 19.12 -15.90
C ASN A 328 -1.14 20.47 -15.56
N VAL A 329 -0.43 21.04 -16.52
CA VAL A 329 0.24 22.34 -16.39
C VAL A 329 -0.76 23.49 -16.56
N THR A 330 -0.60 24.55 -15.77
CA THR A 330 -1.29 25.84 -15.99
C THR A 330 -0.53 26.67 -17.03
N ASP A 331 -1.17 27.70 -17.58
CA ASP A 331 -0.53 28.63 -18.53
C ASP A 331 0.72 29.30 -17.93
N ASP A 332 0.68 29.67 -16.64
CA ASP A 332 1.82 30.25 -15.93
C ASP A 332 2.99 29.26 -15.79
N VAL A 333 2.68 28.00 -15.48
CA VAL A 333 3.70 26.94 -15.39
C VAL A 333 4.29 26.66 -16.77
N GLN A 334 3.45 26.53 -17.79
CA GLN A 334 3.86 26.32 -19.17
C GLN A 334 4.80 27.44 -19.64
N PHE A 335 4.41 28.71 -19.44
CA PHE A 335 5.23 29.87 -19.79
C PHE A 335 6.61 29.83 -19.15
N MET A 336 6.66 29.50 -17.85
CA MET A 336 7.93 29.43 -17.13
C MET A 336 8.82 28.30 -17.64
N ILE A 337 8.25 27.12 -17.93
CA ILE A 337 8.96 25.98 -18.53
C ILE A 337 9.55 26.37 -19.88
N GLU A 338 8.74 26.89 -20.80
CA GLU A 338 9.16 27.24 -22.15
C GLU A 338 10.27 28.30 -22.15
N ARG A 339 10.15 29.31 -21.29
CA ARG A 339 11.16 30.36 -21.14
C ARG A 339 12.53 29.85 -20.67
N SER A 340 12.57 28.73 -19.95
CA SER A 340 13.81 28.17 -19.42
C SER A 340 14.57 27.28 -20.41
N LEU A 341 13.92 26.86 -21.49
CA LEU A 341 14.51 25.97 -22.48
C LEU A 341 15.42 26.77 -23.44
N PRO A 342 16.57 26.22 -23.85
CA PRO A 342 17.54 26.95 -24.68
C PRO A 342 17.03 27.35 -26.09
N ASP A 343 15.93 26.76 -26.57
CA ASP A 343 15.29 27.04 -27.88
C ASP A 343 13.79 26.70 -27.83
N PRO A 344 12.92 27.32 -28.65
CA PRO A 344 11.50 26.99 -28.72
C PRO A 344 11.32 25.58 -29.30
N VAL A 345 11.19 24.59 -28.43
CA VAL A 345 10.95 23.20 -28.85
C VAL A 345 9.50 23.09 -29.35
N SER A 346 9.31 23.18 -30.67
CA SER A 346 8.04 23.01 -31.38
C SER A 346 7.44 21.59 -31.32
N HIS A 347 7.92 20.71 -30.44
CA HIS A 347 7.47 19.32 -30.32
C HIS A 347 7.15 18.84 -28.90
N LEU A 348 7.10 19.74 -27.90
CA LEU A 348 6.63 19.36 -26.57
C LEU A 348 5.11 19.54 -26.48
N GLY A 349 4.37 18.43 -26.56
CA GLY A 349 3.11 18.29 -25.83
C GLY A 349 1.80 18.70 -26.52
N LYS A 350 1.68 18.67 -27.85
CA LYS A 350 0.37 18.46 -28.48
C LYS A 350 0.26 16.98 -28.84
N ASN A 351 -0.17 16.14 -27.90
CA ASN A 351 -0.94 14.93 -28.22
C ASN A 351 -1.41 14.16 -26.97
N PHE A 352 -2.73 13.90 -27.00
CA PHE A 352 -3.56 13.02 -26.17
C PHE A 352 -4.03 13.54 -24.81
N LEU A 353 -5.17 14.24 -24.88
CA LEU A 353 -6.33 13.95 -24.03
C LEU A 353 -6.49 12.43 -23.90
N TYR A 354 -6.50 11.90 -22.68
CA TYR A 354 -7.01 10.56 -22.44
C TYR A 354 -8.52 10.56 -22.74
N HIS A 355 -8.94 9.78 -23.73
CA HIS A 355 -10.31 9.27 -23.76
C HIS A 355 -10.35 8.05 -22.82
N HIS A 356 -11.18 8.20 -21.78
CA HIS A 356 -11.79 7.21 -20.87
C HIS A 356 -10.97 6.00 -20.43
#